data_AF-A0A526Y4T0-F1
#
_entry.id   AF-A0A526Y4T0-F1
#
_cell.length_a   1.000
_cell.length_b   1.000
_cell.length_c   1.000
_cell.angle_alpha   90.00
_cell.angle_beta   90.00
_cell.angle_gamma   90.00
#
_symmetry.space_group_name_H-M   'P 1'
#
loop_
_entity.id
_entity.type
_entity.pdbx_description
1 polymer ?
#
loop_
_entity_poly.entity_id
_entity_poly.type
_entity_poly.pdbx_seq_one_letter_code
_entity_poly.pdbx_strand_id
1 'polypeptide(L)'
;LAPPSYFKNVGEDGLFGWFSAVFAALGPLARGILLYNIPSVTMVPLPLTLIGRLCAAFPGVIAGVKDSGGDWSYSEALLRAHGDMVILIGDERHLARSVRQGGQGAISGMANFVTGEIRAMAEDGRDD
;
A
#
# COMPACT_ATOMS: atom_id res chain seq x y z
N LEU A 1 6.48 -4.52 1.91
CA LEU A 1 6.79 -5.77 1.21
C LEU A 1 6.28 -5.68 -0.22
N ALA A 2 7.19 -5.51 -1.17
CA ALA A 2 6.84 -5.49 -2.60
C ALA A 2 6.56 -6.92 -3.10
N PRO A 3 5.75 -7.08 -4.17
CA PRO A 3 5.68 -8.34 -4.89
C PRO A 3 7.03 -8.66 -5.56
N PRO A 4 7.29 -9.92 -5.94
CA PRO A 4 8.48 -10.28 -6.70
C PRO A 4 8.46 -9.56 -8.06
N SER A 5 9.56 -8.93 -8.43
CA SER A 5 9.61 -7.99 -9.55
C SER A 5 10.49 -8.44 -10.73
N TYR A 6 11.03 -9.66 -10.71
CA TYR A 6 11.83 -10.17 -11.82
C TYR A 6 10.94 -10.62 -12.99
N PHE A 7 10.07 -11.60 -12.76
CA PHE A 7 9.07 -12.05 -13.73
C PHE A 7 7.97 -11.00 -13.90
N LYS A 8 7.41 -10.94 -15.10
CA LYS A 8 6.41 -9.94 -15.53
C LYS A 8 5.11 -10.64 -15.92
N ASN A 9 4.02 -9.88 -15.96
CA ASN A 9 2.69 -10.38 -16.34
C ASN A 9 2.25 -11.60 -15.50
N VAL A 10 2.62 -11.58 -14.21
CA VAL A 10 2.27 -12.64 -13.27
C VAL A 10 0.80 -12.52 -12.87
N GLY A 11 0.11 -13.64 -12.74
CA GLY A 11 -1.31 -13.68 -12.33
C GLY A 11 -1.50 -13.52 -10.82
N GLU A 12 -2.72 -13.13 -10.42
CA GLU A 12 -3.08 -12.94 -9.01
C GLU A 12 -2.87 -14.20 -8.15
N ASP A 13 -3.13 -15.40 -8.68
CA ASP A 13 -2.93 -16.65 -7.94
C ASP A 13 -1.45 -16.92 -7.64
N GLY A 14 -0.56 -16.57 -8.57
CA GLY A 14 0.88 -16.65 -8.35
C GLY A 14 1.35 -15.67 -7.28
N LEU A 15 0.82 -14.43 -7.29
CA LEU A 15 1.11 -13.44 -6.26
C LEU A 15 0.58 -13.88 -4.89
N PHE A 16 -0.67 -14.37 -4.84
CA PHE A 16 -1.26 -14.91 -3.62
C PHE A 16 -0.40 -16.04 -3.05
N GLY A 17 0.01 -16.99 -3.90
CA GLY A 17 0.90 -18.09 -3.51
C GLY A 17 2.24 -17.61 -2.98
N TRP A 18 2.85 -16.60 -3.62
CA TRP A 18 4.12 -16.03 -3.17
C TRP A 18 4.01 -15.36 -1.79
N PHE A 19 3.04 -14.46 -1.61
CA PHE A 19 2.83 -13.80 -0.31
C PHE A 19 2.48 -14.81 0.79
N SER A 20 1.62 -15.78 0.47
CA SER A 20 1.26 -16.87 1.40
C SER A 20 2.49 -17.66 1.86
N ALA A 21 3.38 -18.01 0.93
CA ALA A 21 4.61 -18.71 1.25
C ALA A 21 5.54 -17.86 2.14
N VAL A 22 5.66 -16.56 1.86
CA VAL A 22 6.44 -15.63 2.71
C VAL A 22 5.87 -15.57 4.12
N PHE A 23 4.56 -15.41 4.27
CA PHE A 23 3.92 -15.34 5.59
C PHE A 23 4.03 -16.66 6.36
N ALA A 24 3.85 -17.80 5.67
CA ALA A 24 4.03 -19.11 6.27
C ALA A 24 5.47 -19.34 6.74
N ALA A 25 6.47 -18.90 5.97
CA ALA A 25 7.88 -18.99 6.35
C ALA A 25 8.23 -18.11 7.56
N LEU A 26 7.60 -16.94 7.69
CA LEU A 26 7.74 -16.07 8.87
C LEU A 26 7.02 -16.65 10.10
N GLY A 27 5.97 -17.45 9.90
CA GLY A 27 5.23 -18.12 10.96
C GLY A 27 4.68 -17.12 11.99
N PRO A 28 4.86 -17.36 13.31
CA PRO A 28 4.38 -16.46 14.36
C PRO A 28 4.95 -15.03 14.32
N LEU A 29 6.01 -14.80 13.55
CA LEU A 29 6.62 -13.48 13.40
C LEU A 29 5.96 -12.62 12.30
N ALA A 30 5.05 -13.20 11.50
CA ALA A 30 4.36 -12.49 10.44
C ALA A 30 3.36 -11.48 11.03
N ARG A 31 3.75 -10.20 11.07
CA ARG A 31 2.91 -9.09 11.56
C ARG A 31 3.37 -7.76 11.00
N GLY A 32 2.48 -6.76 10.99
CA GLY A 32 2.85 -5.38 10.64
C GLY A 32 3.24 -5.20 9.18
N ILE A 33 2.82 -6.10 8.28
CA ILE A 33 3.23 -6.04 6.88
C ILE A 33 2.47 -4.93 6.16
N LEU A 34 3.21 -4.00 5.55
CA LEU A 34 2.67 -3.09 4.55
C LEU A 34 2.91 -3.67 3.16
N LEU A 35 1.86 -4.03 2.43
CA LEU A 35 1.97 -4.42 1.03
C LEU A 35 2.40 -3.19 0.20
N TYR A 36 3.33 -3.35 -0.74
CA TYR A 36 3.85 -2.21 -1.51
C TYR A 36 3.40 -2.29 -2.97
N ASN A 37 2.43 -1.45 -3.35
CA ASN A 37 1.95 -1.27 -4.71
C ASN A 37 2.74 -0.13 -5.38
N ILE A 38 3.71 -0.45 -6.24
CA ILE A 38 4.51 0.53 -7.00
C ILE A 38 4.77 0.02 -8.44
N PRO A 39 3.71 -0.14 -9.26
CA PRO A 39 3.81 -0.78 -10.57
C PRO A 39 4.74 -0.05 -11.55
N SER A 40 4.95 1.25 -11.40
CA SER A 40 5.94 2.00 -12.21
C SER A 40 7.37 1.48 -12.05
N VAL A 41 7.68 0.81 -10.92
CA VAL A 41 8.99 0.20 -10.63
C VAL A 41 8.92 -1.33 -10.76
N THR A 42 7.96 -1.97 -10.10
CA THR A 42 7.88 -3.44 -10.07
C THR A 42 7.35 -4.05 -11.37
N MET A 43 6.58 -3.27 -12.16
CA MET A 43 5.73 -3.76 -13.24
C MET A 43 4.71 -4.83 -12.78
N VAL A 44 4.38 -4.82 -11.48
CA VAL A 44 3.45 -5.77 -10.85
C VAL A 44 2.49 -4.97 -9.98
N PRO A 45 1.27 -4.67 -10.46
CA PRO A 45 0.24 -4.04 -9.65
C PRO A 45 -0.30 -5.02 -8.60
N LEU A 46 -0.87 -4.49 -7.52
CA LEU A 46 -1.58 -5.26 -6.50
C LEU A 46 -3.10 -4.99 -6.60
N PRO A 47 -3.89 -5.83 -7.27
CA PRO A 47 -5.33 -5.66 -7.35
C PRO A 47 -6.00 -5.71 -5.96
N LEU A 48 -7.11 -4.97 -5.77
CA LEU A 48 -7.88 -5.00 -4.53
C LEU A 48 -8.38 -6.40 -4.18
N THR A 49 -8.73 -7.21 -5.19
CA THR A 49 -9.12 -8.62 -5.04
C THR A 49 -8.02 -9.45 -4.38
N LEU A 50 -6.77 -9.26 -4.80
CA LEU A 50 -5.61 -9.92 -4.20
C LEU A 50 -5.41 -9.46 -2.74
N ILE A 51 -5.48 -8.15 -2.48
CA ILE A 51 -5.34 -7.59 -1.12
C ILE A 51 -6.41 -8.18 -0.19
N GLY A 52 -7.68 -8.19 -0.61
CA GLY A 52 -8.77 -8.78 0.15
C GLY A 52 -8.59 -10.27 0.42
N ARG A 53 -8.14 -11.06 -0.58
CA ARG A 53 -7.81 -12.48 -0.40
C ARG A 53 -6.72 -12.69 0.65
N LEU A 54 -5.66 -11.87 0.61
CA LEU A 54 -4.57 -11.97 1.57
C LEU A 54 -5.02 -11.59 2.98
N CYS A 55 -5.79 -10.51 3.14
CA CYS A 55 -6.31 -10.12 4.46
C CYS A 55 -7.24 -11.19 5.04
N ALA A 56 -8.10 -11.81 4.22
CA ALA A 56 -8.98 -12.90 4.65
C ALA A 56 -8.21 -14.16 5.05
N ALA A 57 -7.15 -14.52 4.33
CA ALA A 57 -6.35 -15.71 4.61
C ALA A 57 -5.37 -15.52 5.78
N PHE A 58 -4.92 -14.29 6.04
CA PHE A 58 -3.88 -13.98 7.03
C PHE A 58 -4.32 -12.84 7.98
N PRO A 59 -5.37 -13.06 8.79
CA PRO A 59 -5.89 -12.03 9.68
C PRO A 59 -4.81 -11.54 10.65
N GLY A 60 -4.61 -10.22 10.73
CA GLY A 60 -3.63 -9.56 11.61
C GLY A 60 -2.19 -9.53 11.09
N VAL A 61 -1.87 -10.18 9.97
CA VAL A 61 -0.51 -10.15 9.39
C VAL A 61 -0.27 -8.84 8.63
N ILE A 62 -1.25 -8.44 7.82
CA ILE A 62 -1.18 -7.24 6.98
C ILE A 62 -1.72 -6.06 7.78
N ALA A 63 -0.87 -5.06 7.98
CA ALA A 63 -1.25 -3.81 8.62
C ALA A 63 -1.80 -2.79 7.62
N GLY A 64 -1.45 -2.92 6.33
CA GLY A 64 -2.00 -2.07 5.28
C GLY A 64 -1.21 -2.06 3.99
N VAL A 65 -1.32 -0.96 3.25
CA VAL A 65 -0.82 -0.85 1.88
C VAL A 65 -0.12 0.50 1.71
N LYS A 66 1.10 0.48 1.19
CA LYS A 66 1.72 1.65 0.59
C LYS A 66 1.40 1.65 -0.90
N ASP A 67 0.59 2.60 -1.33
CA ASP A 67 0.22 2.80 -2.72
C ASP A 67 1.02 3.96 -3.33
N SER A 68 1.92 3.63 -4.23
CA SER A 68 2.69 4.56 -5.06
C SER A 68 2.33 4.38 -6.55
N GLY A 69 1.11 3.93 -6.86
CA GLY A 69 0.65 3.73 -8.23
C GLY A 69 0.31 5.01 -8.98
N GLY A 70 -0.06 6.09 -8.27
CA GLY A 70 -0.40 7.39 -8.87
C GLY A 70 -1.76 7.43 -9.59
N ASP A 71 -2.59 6.39 -9.42
CA ASP A 71 -3.97 6.34 -9.93
C ASP A 71 -4.94 6.60 -8.79
N TRP A 72 -5.55 7.80 -8.78
CA TRP A 72 -6.52 8.17 -7.76
C TRP A 72 -7.72 7.22 -7.69
N SER A 73 -8.22 6.71 -8.82
CA SER A 73 -9.38 5.81 -8.82
C SER A 73 -9.05 4.51 -8.07
N TYR A 74 -7.83 4.00 -8.22
CA TYR A 74 -7.32 2.89 -7.43
C TYR A 74 -7.18 3.25 -5.95
N SER A 75 -6.51 4.36 -5.62
CA SER A 75 -6.29 4.78 -4.22
C SER A 75 -7.62 5.00 -3.48
N GLU A 76 -8.61 5.60 -4.14
CA GLU A 76 -9.94 5.85 -3.58
C GLU A 76 -10.72 4.55 -3.37
N ALA A 77 -10.63 3.60 -4.30
CA ALA A 77 -11.21 2.28 -4.14
C ALA A 77 -10.55 1.52 -2.98
N LEU A 78 -9.22 1.64 -2.84
CA LEU A 78 -8.45 1.03 -1.77
C LEU A 78 -8.87 1.59 -0.40
N LEU A 79 -8.99 2.92 -0.26
CA LEU A 79 -9.48 3.57 0.95
C LEU A 79 -10.90 3.14 1.32
N ARG A 80 -11.80 3.00 0.33
CA ARG A 80 -13.18 2.54 0.58
C ARG A 80 -13.25 1.07 1.01
N ALA A 81 -12.48 0.20 0.35
CA ALA A 81 -12.53 -1.24 0.61
C ALA A 81 -11.76 -1.65 1.87
N HIS A 82 -10.75 -0.87 2.25
CA HIS A 82 -9.76 -1.24 3.26
C HIS A 82 -9.37 -0.07 4.18
N GLY A 83 -10.31 0.83 4.47
CA GLY A 83 -10.09 1.99 5.34
C GLY A 83 -9.83 1.65 6.81
N ASP A 84 -10.04 0.39 7.19
CA ASP A 84 -9.63 -0.18 8.48
C ASP A 84 -8.12 -0.45 8.57
N MET A 85 -7.40 -0.40 7.44
CA MET A 85 -5.95 -0.61 7.36
C MET A 85 -5.16 0.69 7.27
N VAL A 86 -3.84 0.59 7.46
CA VAL A 86 -2.87 1.67 7.23
C VAL A 86 -2.67 1.87 5.72
N ILE A 87 -3.49 2.73 5.11
CA ILE A 87 -3.35 3.10 3.70
C ILE A 87 -2.44 4.34 3.59
N LEU A 88 -1.28 4.16 2.96
CA LEU A 88 -0.27 5.19 2.76
C LEU A 88 -0.18 5.56 1.27
N ILE A 89 -0.26 6.84 0.94
CA ILE A 89 -0.21 7.32 -0.45
C ILE A 89 1.16 7.87 -0.80
N GLY A 90 1.66 7.55 -1.99
CA GLY A 90 2.97 7.95 -2.50
C GLY A 90 2.94 9.09 -3.52
N ASP A 91 1.80 9.34 -4.15
CA ASP A 91 1.65 10.49 -5.05
C ASP A 91 1.23 11.72 -4.24
N GLU A 92 2.11 12.72 -4.15
CA GLU A 92 1.87 13.94 -3.38
C GLU A 92 0.58 14.66 -3.80
N ARG A 93 0.21 14.62 -5.10
CA ARG A 93 -1.05 15.24 -5.62
C ARG A 93 -2.31 14.64 -5.01
N HIS A 94 -2.20 13.45 -4.41
CA HIS A 94 -3.30 12.69 -3.84
C HIS A 94 -3.21 12.56 -2.32
N LEU A 95 -2.05 12.90 -1.73
CA LEU A 95 -1.75 12.62 -0.33
C LEU A 95 -2.71 13.33 0.62
N ALA A 96 -2.81 14.66 0.55
CA ALA A 96 -3.66 15.42 1.46
C ALA A 96 -5.15 15.05 1.28
N ARG A 97 -5.60 14.86 0.03
CA ARG A 97 -6.93 14.34 -0.27
C ARG A 97 -7.18 12.97 0.37
N SER A 98 -6.21 12.06 0.31
CA SER A 98 -6.33 10.73 0.88
C SER A 98 -6.47 10.77 2.40
N VAL A 99 -5.70 11.62 3.08
CA VAL A 99 -5.77 11.80 4.54
C VAL A 99 -7.14 12.31 4.95
N ARG A 100 -7.70 13.27 4.22
CA ARG A 100 -9.10 13.74 4.41
C ARG A 100 -10.15 12.63 4.22
N GLN A 101 -9.79 11.53 3.55
CA GLN A 101 -10.65 10.36 3.33
C GLN A 101 -10.27 9.14 4.20
N GLY A 102 -9.45 9.32 5.23
CA GLY A 102 -9.07 8.26 6.17
C GLY A 102 -7.74 7.57 5.86
N GLY A 103 -6.98 8.05 4.88
CA GLY A 103 -5.59 7.64 4.67
C GLY A 103 -4.72 7.96 5.88
N GLN A 104 -3.73 7.11 6.15
CA GLN A 104 -2.86 7.21 7.34
C GLN A 104 -1.48 7.82 7.03
N GLY A 105 -1.41 8.65 5.98
CA GLY A 105 -0.23 9.44 5.63
C GLY A 105 0.64 8.83 4.53
N ALA A 106 1.96 8.92 4.68
CA ALA A 106 2.91 8.54 3.64
C ALA A 106 4.25 8.02 4.19
N ILE A 107 4.86 7.09 3.45
CA ILE A 107 6.32 6.96 3.37
C ILE A 107 6.77 7.80 2.16
N SER A 108 7.32 8.99 2.37
CA SER A 108 7.59 9.97 1.31
C SER A 108 9.09 10.18 1.09
N GLY A 109 9.50 10.28 -0.17
CA GLY A 109 10.85 10.68 -0.56
C GLY A 109 11.10 12.17 -0.33
N MET A 110 10.11 13.02 -0.63
CA MET A 110 10.17 14.48 -0.45
C MET A 110 10.40 14.87 1.02
N ALA A 111 9.91 14.06 1.97
CA ALA A 111 10.10 14.29 3.41
C ALA A 111 11.59 14.31 3.85
N ASN A 112 12.53 13.85 3.02
CA ASN A 112 13.97 13.99 3.29
C ASN A 112 14.46 15.44 3.27
N PHE A 113 13.76 16.36 2.59
CA PHE A 113 14.22 17.75 2.41
C PHE A 113 13.12 18.81 2.52
N VAL A 114 11.84 18.44 2.48
CA VAL A 114 10.69 19.33 2.73
C VAL A 114 9.75 18.70 3.77
N THR A 115 10.31 18.37 4.94
CA THR A 115 9.58 17.61 5.97
C THR A 115 8.35 18.34 6.50
N GLY A 116 8.39 19.67 6.63
CA GLY A 116 7.29 20.46 7.18
C GLY A 116 6.06 20.46 6.26
N GLU A 117 6.30 20.64 4.97
CA GLU A 117 5.31 20.63 3.90
C GLU A 117 4.67 19.26 3.78
N ILE A 118 5.49 18.20 3.73
CA ILE A 118 4.97 16.83 3.64
C ILE A 118 4.21 16.43 4.91
N ARG A 119 4.64 16.86 6.10
CA ARG A 119 3.90 16.61 7.34
C ARG A 119 2.51 17.24 7.30
N ALA A 120 2.37 18.49 6.82
CA ALA A 120 1.08 19.15 6.69
C ALA A 120 0.13 18.39 5.75
N MET A 121 0.65 17.80 4.68
CA MET A 121 -0.15 16.94 3.79
C MET A 121 -0.48 15.59 4.42
N ALA A 122 0.51 14.91 5.01
CA ALA A 122 0.43 13.52 5.46
C ALA A 122 -0.29 13.33 6.79
N GLU A 123 -0.27 14.33 7.67
CA GLU A 123 -0.91 14.26 9.00
C GLU A 123 -2.15 15.15 9.09
N ASP A 124 -2.07 16.38 8.55
CA ASP A 124 -3.16 17.35 8.68
C ASP A 124 -4.12 17.34 7.49
N GLY A 125 -3.78 16.64 6.41
CA GLY A 125 -4.56 16.62 5.17
C GLY A 125 -4.70 18.01 4.55
N ARG A 126 -3.68 18.87 4.66
CA ARG A 126 -3.65 20.19 4.01
C ARG A 126 -2.92 20.10 2.68
N ASP A 127 -3.47 20.70 1.64
CA ASP A 127 -2.79 20.81 0.35
C ASP A 127 -1.59 21.78 0.47
N ASP A 128 -0.64 21.71 -0.48
CA ASP A 128 0.59 22.52 -0.53
C ASP A 128 0.36 23.98 -0.97
#